data_AF-A0A258CNM7-F1
#
_entry.id   AF-A0A258CNM7-F1
#
_cell.length_a   1.000
_cell.length_b   1.000
_cell.length_c   1.000
_cell.angle_alpha   90.00
_cell.angle_beta   90.00
_cell.angle_gamma   90.00
#
_symmetry.space_group_name_H-M   'P 1'
#
loop_
_entity.id
_entity.type
_entity.pdbx_description
1 polymer ?
#
loop_
_entity_poly.entity_id
_entity_poly.type
_entity_poly.pdbx_seq_one_letter_code
_entity_poly.pdbx_strand_id
1 'polypeptide(L)'
;MQIAVLTFDGFNELDSFVAAAILNRLKAKGWAAHITAPTPEVTSMNGVTVQRQKPLEFAAEADAVLIGSGIRTREIAADPAMLARIRLDPSRQLVGAQCSGTLLLAKLGLIGSLPACTDLTTKPWVIARLATLGDAEAAMHYVAPVGEKQRYVEQALAAVTPFLP
;
A
#
# COMPACT_ATOMS: atom_id res chain seq x y z
N MET A 1 19.33 -7.43 8.55
CA MET A 1 18.10 -6.64 8.44
C MET A 1 16.89 -7.56 8.44
N GLN A 2 15.98 -7.37 9.37
CA GLN A 2 14.68 -8.01 9.41
C GLN A 2 13.66 -7.12 8.69
N ILE A 3 12.96 -7.66 7.69
CA ILE A 3 12.09 -6.88 6.83
C ILE A 3 10.68 -7.48 6.87
N ALA A 4 9.69 -6.66 7.18
CA ALA A 4 8.29 -7.05 7.12
C ALA A 4 7.69 -6.66 5.75
N VAL A 5 7.21 -7.63 4.99
CA VAL A 5 6.41 -7.39 3.79
C VAL A 5 4.95 -7.56 4.16
N LEU A 6 4.25 -6.45 4.40
CA LEU A 6 2.85 -6.47 4.84
C LEU A 6 1.98 -6.97 3.70
N THR A 7 1.31 -8.09 3.96
CA THR A 7 0.50 -8.83 3.00
C THR A 7 -0.85 -9.09 3.64
N PHE A 8 -1.91 -8.62 2.99
CA PHE A 8 -3.28 -8.73 3.46
C PHE A 8 -4.08 -9.66 2.55
N ASP A 9 -5.25 -10.07 2.98
CA ASP A 9 -6.14 -10.81 2.10
C ASP A 9 -6.54 -9.98 0.87
N GLY A 10 -6.57 -10.61 -0.30
CA GLY A 10 -6.69 -9.97 -1.60
C GLY A 10 -5.42 -9.26 -2.09
N PHE A 11 -4.23 -9.57 -1.56
CA PHE A 11 -2.97 -8.94 -1.98
C PHE A 11 -2.63 -9.16 -3.46
N ASN A 12 -1.86 -8.24 -4.02
CA ASN A 12 -1.20 -8.40 -5.31
C ASN A 12 0.11 -9.20 -5.12
N GLU A 13 0.20 -10.35 -5.77
CA GLU A 13 1.33 -11.27 -5.69
C GLU A 13 2.64 -10.62 -6.09
N LEU A 14 2.61 -9.72 -7.08
CA LEU A 14 3.82 -9.04 -7.55
C LEU A 14 4.41 -8.17 -6.44
N ASP A 15 3.58 -7.36 -5.79
CA ASP A 15 4.04 -6.45 -4.74
C ASP A 15 4.63 -7.22 -3.55
N SER A 16 4.01 -8.34 -3.13
CA SER A 16 4.50 -9.11 -2.00
C SER A 16 5.67 -10.04 -2.37
N PHE A 17 5.51 -10.87 -3.39
CA PHE A 17 6.48 -11.93 -3.69
C PHE A 17 7.73 -11.42 -4.39
N VAL A 18 7.62 -10.44 -5.29
CA VAL A 18 8.81 -9.89 -5.96
C VAL A 18 9.66 -9.14 -4.95
N ALA A 19 9.05 -8.32 -4.09
CA ALA A 19 9.77 -7.63 -3.02
C ALA A 19 10.47 -8.61 -2.07
N ALA A 20 9.75 -9.63 -1.58
CA ALA A 20 10.33 -10.65 -0.71
C ALA A 20 11.46 -11.42 -1.41
N ALA A 21 11.30 -11.79 -2.69
CA ALA A 21 12.28 -12.54 -3.45
C ALA A 21 13.57 -11.72 -3.68
N ILE A 22 13.45 -10.45 -4.10
CA ILE A 22 14.60 -9.57 -4.34
C ILE A 22 15.37 -9.34 -3.03
N LEU A 23 14.69 -8.99 -1.95
CA LEU A 23 15.34 -8.70 -0.66
C LEU A 23 16.02 -9.94 -0.07
N ASN A 24 15.41 -11.11 -0.20
CA ASN A 24 15.97 -12.37 0.27
C ASN A 24 17.16 -12.88 -0.59
N ARG A 25 17.50 -12.24 -1.70
CA ARG A 25 18.81 -12.48 -2.37
C ARG A 25 19.99 -11.96 -1.56
N LEU A 26 19.74 -11.06 -0.61
CA LEU A 26 20.76 -10.49 0.27
C LEU A 26 20.93 -11.26 1.59
N LYS A 27 20.49 -12.52 1.66
CA LYS A 27 20.67 -13.41 2.84
C LYS A 27 22.11 -13.47 3.35
N ALA A 28 23.10 -13.50 2.45
CA ALA A 28 24.52 -13.49 2.83
C ALA A 28 24.95 -12.22 3.59
N LYS A 29 24.19 -11.12 3.47
CA LYS A 29 24.35 -9.89 4.27
C LYS A 29 23.49 -9.87 5.54
N GLY A 30 22.90 -11.01 5.92
CA GLY A 30 22.01 -11.13 7.07
C GLY A 30 20.63 -10.51 6.87
N TRP A 31 20.16 -10.36 5.61
CA TRP A 31 18.81 -9.87 5.33
C TRP A 31 17.81 -11.02 5.32
N ALA A 32 16.64 -10.79 5.92
CA ALA A 32 15.51 -11.71 5.90
C ALA A 32 14.21 -10.93 5.75
N ALA A 33 13.53 -11.11 4.62
CA ALA A 33 12.21 -10.54 4.36
C ALA A 33 11.12 -11.59 4.59
N HIS A 34 10.11 -11.21 5.37
CA HIS A 34 9.04 -12.11 5.82
C HIS A 34 7.68 -11.65 5.32
N ILE A 35 6.91 -12.57 4.73
CA ILE A 35 5.48 -12.35 4.47
C ILE A 35 4.78 -12.19 5.82
N THR A 36 4.30 -10.97 6.07
CA THR A 36 3.82 -10.51 7.36
C THR A 36 2.34 -10.17 7.24
N ALA A 37 1.47 -10.89 7.97
CA ALA A 37 0.02 -10.83 7.74
C ALA A 37 -0.80 -10.88 9.03
N PRO A 38 -2.02 -10.28 9.05
CA PRO A 38 -2.88 -10.26 10.23
C PRO A 38 -3.43 -11.65 10.61
N THR A 39 -3.66 -12.51 9.62
CA THR A 39 -4.20 -13.87 9.75
C THR A 39 -3.13 -14.92 9.45
N PRO A 40 -3.22 -16.15 9.98
CA PRO A 40 -2.28 -17.23 9.69
C PRO A 40 -2.11 -17.52 8.19
N GLU A 41 -3.17 -17.32 7.41
CA GLU A 41 -3.20 -17.49 5.96
C GLU A 41 -3.85 -16.29 5.29
N VAL A 42 -3.39 -15.94 4.10
CA VAL A 42 -3.95 -14.89 3.24
C VAL A 42 -4.02 -15.40 1.80
N THR A 43 -5.08 -15.03 1.09
CA THR A 43 -5.28 -15.39 -0.31
C THR A 43 -5.10 -14.16 -1.19
N SER A 44 -4.35 -14.28 -2.27
CA SER A 44 -4.12 -13.19 -3.22
C SER A 44 -5.31 -12.93 -4.13
N MET A 45 -5.27 -11.84 -4.87
CA MET A 45 -6.30 -11.49 -5.85
C MET A 45 -6.50 -12.53 -6.96
N ASN A 46 -5.50 -13.37 -7.27
CA ASN A 46 -5.64 -14.45 -8.26
C ASN A 46 -5.74 -15.85 -7.62
N GLY A 47 -6.00 -15.94 -6.31
CA GLY A 47 -6.34 -17.21 -5.64
C GLY A 47 -5.16 -18.01 -5.08
N VAL A 48 -3.94 -17.47 -5.09
CA VAL A 48 -2.80 -18.08 -4.39
C VAL A 48 -2.93 -17.83 -2.88
N THR A 49 -3.12 -18.89 -2.11
CA THR A 49 -3.12 -18.85 -0.64
C THR A 49 -1.73 -19.17 -0.10
N VAL A 50 -1.25 -18.37 0.83
CA VAL A 50 0.03 -18.57 1.51
C VAL A 50 -0.11 -18.47 3.02
N GLN A 51 0.70 -19.24 3.73
CA GLN A 51 0.86 -19.08 5.18
C GLN A 51 1.77 -17.89 5.48
N ARG A 52 1.39 -17.07 6.47
CA ARG A 52 2.25 -15.99 6.94
C ARG A 52 3.52 -16.56 7.58
N GLN A 53 4.62 -15.85 7.43
CA GLN A 53 5.88 -16.16 8.11
C GLN A 53 6.00 -15.43 9.44
N LYS A 54 5.39 -14.24 9.54
CA LYS A 54 5.35 -13.42 10.76
C LYS A 54 3.97 -12.80 10.98
N PRO A 55 3.53 -12.62 12.23
CA PRO A 55 2.29 -11.89 12.53
C PRO A 55 2.42 -10.40 12.17
N LEU A 56 1.30 -9.73 11.88
CA LEU A 56 1.28 -8.30 11.50
C LEU A 56 2.08 -7.41 12.47
N GLU A 57 2.01 -7.74 13.76
CA GLU A 57 2.65 -7.02 14.86
C GLU A 57 4.20 -7.01 14.75
N PHE A 58 4.78 -7.95 14.01
CA PHE A 58 6.22 -7.94 13.67
C PHE A 58 6.64 -6.68 12.89
N ALA A 59 5.71 -5.99 12.24
CA ALA A 59 5.96 -4.70 11.63
C ALA A 59 6.59 -3.70 12.62
N ALA A 60 6.23 -3.78 13.90
CA ALA A 60 6.79 -2.93 14.95
C ALA A 60 8.22 -3.33 15.36
N GLU A 61 8.70 -4.53 15.02
CA GLU A 61 10.03 -5.00 15.39
C GLU A 61 11.02 -4.94 14.22
N ALA A 62 10.51 -4.96 12.99
CA ALA A 62 11.33 -4.99 11.79
C ALA A 62 12.23 -3.74 11.64
N ASP A 63 13.37 -3.92 10.98
CA ASP A 63 14.27 -2.82 10.59
C ASP A 63 13.72 -2.06 9.36
N ALA A 64 12.97 -2.75 8.51
CA ALA A 64 12.31 -2.17 7.35
C ALA A 64 10.91 -2.76 7.15
N VAL A 65 9.99 -1.96 6.62
CA VAL A 65 8.61 -2.37 6.34
C VAL A 65 8.23 -1.95 4.93
N LEU A 66 7.76 -2.91 4.14
CA LEU A 66 7.17 -2.68 2.81
C LEU A 66 5.69 -3.02 2.85
N ILE A 67 4.85 -2.06 2.49
CA ILE A 67 3.40 -2.24 2.38
C ILE A 67 3.04 -2.52 0.92
N GLY A 68 2.58 -3.74 0.62
CA GLY A 68 2.07 -4.10 -0.70
C GLY A 68 0.65 -3.57 -0.96
N SER A 69 0.16 -3.76 -2.19
CA SER A 69 -1.23 -3.53 -2.55
C SER A 69 -2.10 -4.78 -2.48
N GLY A 70 -3.40 -4.57 -2.65
CA GLY A 70 -4.41 -5.61 -2.84
C GLY A 70 -5.76 -5.01 -3.21
N ILE A 71 -6.68 -5.85 -3.68
CA ILE A 71 -8.04 -5.41 -4.03
C ILE A 71 -8.78 -4.77 -2.83
N ARG A 72 -8.40 -5.19 -1.60
CA ARG A 72 -9.00 -4.74 -0.34
C ARG A 72 -8.27 -3.57 0.31
N THR A 73 -7.24 -2.99 -0.31
CA THR A 73 -6.45 -1.91 0.30
C THR A 73 -7.30 -0.73 0.78
N ARG A 74 -8.36 -0.39 0.05
CA ARG A 74 -9.31 0.67 0.42
C ARG A 74 -10.17 0.31 1.63
N GLU A 75 -10.63 -0.93 1.74
CA GLU A 75 -11.35 -1.42 2.92
C GLU A 75 -10.45 -1.37 4.16
N ILE A 76 -9.20 -1.79 4.01
CA ILE A 76 -8.19 -1.73 5.10
C ILE A 76 -7.91 -0.28 5.49
N ALA A 77 -7.81 0.63 4.52
CA ALA A 77 -7.63 2.06 4.75
C ALA A 77 -8.82 2.70 5.50
N ALA A 78 -10.00 2.09 5.44
CA ALA A 78 -11.21 2.52 6.11
C ALA A 78 -11.41 1.89 7.50
N ASP A 79 -10.61 0.88 7.87
CA ASP A 79 -10.74 0.13 9.12
C ASP A 79 -9.77 0.67 10.19
N PRO A 80 -10.25 1.47 11.17
CA PRO A 80 -9.39 2.04 12.21
C PRO A 80 -8.78 0.96 13.12
N ALA A 81 -9.48 -0.16 13.32
CA ALA A 81 -9.00 -1.25 14.17
C ALA A 81 -7.84 -1.98 13.50
N MET A 82 -7.91 -2.21 12.18
CA MET A 82 -6.79 -2.77 11.43
C MET A 82 -5.60 -1.80 11.39
N LEU A 83 -5.83 -0.51 11.10
CA LEU A 83 -4.77 0.50 11.06
C LEU A 83 -4.04 0.63 12.41
N ALA A 84 -4.76 0.57 13.54
CA ALA A 84 -4.18 0.64 14.88
C ALA A 84 -3.21 -0.51 15.22
N ARG A 85 -3.30 -1.64 14.49
CA ARG A 85 -2.36 -2.76 14.63
C ARG A 85 -1.03 -2.52 13.91
N ILE A 86 -1.00 -1.63 12.92
CA ILE A 86 0.19 -1.33 12.11
C ILE A 86 0.98 -0.22 12.80
N ARG A 87 1.89 -0.60 13.70
CA ARG A 87 2.75 0.35 14.42
C ARG A 87 4.09 0.47 13.71
N LEU A 88 4.37 1.67 13.21
CA LEU A 88 5.59 1.98 12.48
C LEU A 88 6.27 3.21 13.09
N ASP A 89 7.59 3.23 13.03
CA ASP A 89 8.44 4.30 13.55
C ASP A 89 9.54 4.65 12.51
N PRO A 90 9.30 5.66 11.67
CA PRO A 90 10.26 6.08 10.64
C PRO A 90 11.60 6.60 11.18
N SER A 91 11.71 6.92 12.48
CA SER A 91 12.98 7.38 13.07
C SER A 91 14.03 6.27 13.16
N ARG A 92 13.58 5.01 13.15
CA ARG A 92 14.44 3.82 13.19
C ARG A 92 14.19 2.83 12.05
N GLN A 93 13.03 2.87 11.40
CA GLN A 93 12.65 1.93 10.35
C GLN A 93 12.74 2.56 8.96
N LEU A 94 13.21 1.78 7.98
CA LEU A 94 12.99 2.11 6.58
C LEU A 94 11.57 1.71 6.18
N VAL A 95 10.71 2.67 5.90
CA VAL A 95 9.31 2.43 5.56
C VAL A 95 9.05 2.76 4.09
N GLY A 96 8.45 1.82 3.37
CA GLY A 96 8.08 1.98 1.97
C GLY A 96 6.74 1.33 1.65
N ALA A 97 6.17 1.72 0.52
CA ALA A 97 4.97 1.09 -0.03
C ALA A 97 5.05 0.95 -1.53
N GLN A 98 4.26 0.01 -2.05
CA GLN A 98 4.12 -0.28 -3.47
C GLN A 98 2.66 -0.07 -3.88
N CYS A 99 2.43 0.43 -5.10
CA CYS A 99 1.10 0.52 -5.70
C CYS A 99 0.13 1.27 -4.75
N SER A 100 -1.05 0.73 -4.43
CA SER A 100 -2.01 1.31 -3.48
C SER A 100 -1.61 1.18 -2.02
N GLY A 101 -0.55 0.45 -1.67
CA GLY A 101 0.00 0.42 -0.30
C GLY A 101 0.35 1.84 0.21
N THR A 102 0.65 2.77 -0.69
CA THR A 102 0.84 4.19 -0.39
C THR A 102 -0.38 4.81 0.31
N LEU A 103 -1.61 4.38 -0.01
CA LEU A 103 -2.82 4.84 0.68
C LEU A 103 -2.79 4.47 2.17
N LEU A 104 -2.29 3.29 2.52
CA LEU A 104 -2.15 2.86 3.91
C LEU A 104 -1.07 3.68 4.64
N LEU A 105 0.09 3.93 4.04
CA LEU A 105 1.09 4.83 4.62
C LEU A 105 0.52 6.22 4.90
N ALA A 106 -0.31 6.71 3.98
CA ALA A 106 -0.92 8.01 4.12
C ALA A 106 -1.98 8.04 5.25
N LYS A 107 -2.81 7.00 5.36
CA LYS A 107 -3.78 6.83 6.46
C LYS A 107 -3.10 6.66 7.83
N LEU A 108 -1.91 6.06 7.86
CA LEU A 108 -1.07 5.97 9.06
C LEU A 108 -0.38 7.29 9.41
N GLY A 109 -0.55 8.34 8.60
CA GLY A 109 0.03 9.67 8.85
C GLY A 109 1.51 9.79 8.51
N LEU A 110 2.08 8.82 7.79
CA LEU A 110 3.54 8.71 7.57
C LEU A 110 4.05 9.45 6.33
N ILE A 111 3.16 9.93 5.47
CA ILE A 111 3.54 10.68 4.25
C ILE A 111 3.64 12.18 4.52
N GLY A 112 2.73 12.77 5.30
CA GLY A 112 2.71 14.21 5.54
C GLY A 112 2.66 15.02 4.24
N SER A 113 3.68 15.86 4.01
CA SER A 113 3.88 16.65 2.78
C SER A 113 4.90 16.04 1.82
N LEU A 114 5.39 14.82 2.08
CA LEU A 114 6.37 14.16 1.23
C LEU A 114 5.76 13.81 -0.13
N PRO A 115 6.53 13.91 -1.23
CA PRO A 115 6.10 13.42 -2.52
C PRO A 115 5.90 11.90 -2.46
N ALA A 116 4.82 11.42 -3.09
CA ALA A 116 4.49 10.00 -3.10
C ALA A 116 4.05 9.55 -4.51
N CYS A 117 4.41 8.31 -4.87
CA CYS A 117 3.94 7.62 -6.06
C CYS A 117 3.00 6.47 -5.65
N THR A 118 1.99 6.19 -6.46
CA THR A 118 0.99 5.16 -6.20
C THR A 118 0.36 4.67 -7.52
N ASP A 119 -0.56 3.71 -7.44
CA ASP A 119 -1.27 3.18 -8.60
C ASP A 119 -2.27 4.19 -9.21
N LEU A 120 -2.81 3.88 -10.38
CA LEU A 120 -3.74 4.79 -11.07
C LEU A 120 -5.05 5.00 -10.31
N THR A 121 -5.50 4.02 -9.55
CA THR A 121 -6.77 4.05 -8.79
C THR A 121 -6.66 4.96 -7.58
N THR A 122 -5.54 4.91 -6.85
CA THR A 122 -5.31 5.72 -5.64
C THR A 122 -4.55 7.01 -5.92
N LYS A 123 -4.09 7.25 -7.16
CA LYS A 123 -3.43 8.50 -7.57
C LYS A 123 -4.27 9.76 -7.33
N PRO A 124 -5.57 9.82 -7.69
CA PRO A 124 -6.36 11.04 -7.44
C PRO A 124 -6.43 11.36 -5.94
N TRP A 125 -6.45 10.34 -5.07
CA TRP A 125 -6.41 10.54 -3.62
C TRP A 125 -5.11 11.24 -3.18
N VAL A 126 -3.97 10.73 -3.64
CA VAL A 126 -2.65 11.28 -3.28
C VAL A 126 -2.52 12.74 -3.75
N ILE A 127 -2.98 13.04 -4.97
CA ILE A 127 -2.96 14.41 -5.50
C ILE A 127 -3.89 15.30 -4.69
N ALA A 128 -5.13 14.88 -4.46
CA ALA A 128 -6.11 15.68 -3.72
C ALA A 128 -5.67 15.96 -2.27
N ARG A 129 -4.91 15.04 -1.66
CA ARG A 129 -4.37 15.20 -0.31
C ARG A 129 -3.17 16.16 -0.24
N LEU A 130 -2.28 16.11 -1.22
CA LEU A 130 -1.05 16.91 -1.27
C LEU A 130 -1.24 18.29 -1.94
N ALA A 131 -2.29 18.43 -2.76
CA ALA A 131 -2.65 19.62 -3.49
C ALA A 131 -4.16 19.89 -3.34
N THR A 132 -4.94 19.87 -4.43
CA THR A 132 -6.39 20.05 -4.40
C THR A 132 -7.15 18.97 -5.16
N LEU A 133 -8.45 18.83 -4.87
CA LEU A 133 -9.34 17.94 -5.65
C LEU A 133 -9.40 18.36 -7.13
N GLY A 134 -9.35 19.67 -7.42
CA GLY A 134 -9.30 20.18 -8.79
C GLY A 134 -8.01 19.77 -9.51
N ASP A 135 -6.88 19.76 -8.82
CA ASP A 135 -5.61 19.26 -9.39
C ASP A 135 -5.69 17.75 -9.69
N ALA A 136 -6.33 16.98 -8.80
CA ALA A 136 -6.56 15.55 -9.03
C ALA A 136 -7.46 15.32 -10.25
N GLU A 137 -8.55 16.08 -10.37
CA GLU A 137 -9.48 16.02 -11.49
C GLU A 137 -8.79 16.37 -12.81
N ALA A 138 -8.05 17.47 -12.84
CA ALA A 138 -7.28 17.90 -14.01
C ALA A 138 -6.23 16.86 -14.41
N ALA A 139 -5.51 16.29 -13.46
CA ALA A 139 -4.52 15.25 -13.71
C ALA A 139 -5.16 13.97 -14.27
N MET A 140 -6.30 13.54 -13.72
CA MET A 140 -7.02 12.36 -14.23
C MET A 140 -7.60 12.62 -15.61
N HIS A 141 -8.15 13.82 -15.85
CA HIS A 141 -8.61 14.23 -17.15
C HIS A 141 -7.47 14.22 -18.18
N TYR A 142 -6.27 14.68 -17.82
CA TYR A 142 -5.11 14.67 -18.72
C TYR A 142 -4.75 13.26 -19.20
N VAL A 143 -4.64 12.30 -18.27
CA VAL A 143 -4.24 10.91 -18.57
C VAL A 143 -5.37 10.01 -19.06
N ALA A 144 -6.63 10.45 -18.94
CA ALA A 144 -7.78 9.65 -19.35
C ALA A 144 -7.72 9.27 -20.84
N PRO A 145 -8.18 8.05 -21.22
CA PRO A 145 -8.26 7.63 -22.62
C PRO A 145 -9.06 8.62 -23.48
N VAL A 146 -8.65 8.77 -24.74
CA VAL A 146 -9.36 9.62 -25.71
C VAL A 146 -10.80 9.12 -25.86
N GLY A 147 -11.77 10.03 -25.76
CA GLY A 147 -13.20 9.69 -25.81
C GLY A 147 -13.82 9.26 -24.48
N GLU A 148 -13.03 9.08 -23.42
CA GLU A 148 -13.53 8.60 -22.11
C GLU A 148 -13.30 9.60 -20.97
N LYS A 149 -12.90 10.83 -21.28
CA LYS A 149 -12.43 11.83 -20.31
C LYS A 149 -13.33 11.94 -19.07
N GLN A 150 -14.62 12.23 -19.27
CA GLN A 150 -15.58 12.42 -18.20
C GLN A 150 -15.78 11.14 -17.37
N ARG A 151 -16.06 10.02 -18.05
CA ARG A 151 -16.26 8.70 -17.42
C ARG A 151 -15.06 8.27 -16.58
N TYR A 152 -13.84 8.48 -17.09
CA TYR A 152 -12.61 8.10 -16.42
C TYR A 152 -12.40 8.91 -15.14
N VAL A 153 -12.59 10.23 -15.22
CA VAL A 153 -12.50 11.13 -14.06
C VAL A 153 -13.52 10.76 -12.99
N GLU A 154 -14.79 10.56 -13.37
CA GLU A 154 -15.85 10.17 -12.44
C GLU A 154 -15.53 8.86 -11.72
N GLN A 155 -15.08 7.84 -12.46
CA GLN A 155 -14.69 6.56 -11.87
C GLN A 155 -13.47 6.69 -10.94
N ALA A 156 -12.46 7.44 -11.36
CA ALA A 156 -11.24 7.65 -10.59
C ALA A 156 -11.52 8.40 -9.28
N LEU A 157 -12.31 9.47 -9.33
CA LEU A 157 -12.71 10.22 -8.16
C LEU A 157 -13.64 9.39 -7.25
N ALA A 158 -14.66 8.73 -7.80
CA ALA A 158 -15.55 7.87 -7.01
C ALA A 158 -14.80 6.77 -6.23
N ALA A 159 -13.72 6.26 -6.80
CA ALA A 159 -12.88 5.25 -6.14
C ALA A 159 -12.15 5.78 -4.89
N VAL A 160 -11.98 7.10 -4.76
CA VAL A 160 -11.17 7.73 -3.70
C VAL A 160 -11.92 8.70 -2.80
N THR A 161 -13.01 9.31 -3.26
CA THR A 161 -13.78 10.33 -2.51
C THR A 161 -14.16 9.89 -1.10
N PRO A 162 -14.59 8.63 -0.83
CA PRO A 162 -14.90 8.19 0.53
C PRO A 162 -13.74 8.26 1.52
N PHE A 163 -12.50 8.41 1.02
CA PHE A 163 -11.28 8.41 1.83
C PHE A 163 -10.60 9.77 1.91
N LEU A 164 -11.11 10.78 1.19
CA LEU A 164 -10.63 12.16 1.29
C LEU A 164 -10.99 12.73 2.67
N PRO A 165 -10.14 13.60 3.25
CA PRO A 165 -10.43 14.28 4.52
C PRO A 165 -11.63 15.24 4.43
#